data_AF-A0A3Q2WXJ0-F1
#
_entry.id   AF-A0A3Q2WXJ0-F1
#
_cell.length_a   1.000
_cell.length_b   1.000
_cell.length_c   1.000
_cell.angle_alpha   90.00
_cell.angle_beta   90.00
_cell.angle_gamma   90.00
#
_symmetry.space_group_name_H-M   'P 1'
#
loop_
_entity.id
_entity.type
_entity.pdbx_description
1 polymer ?
#
loop_
_entity_poly.entity_id
_entity_poly.type
_entity_poly.pdbx_seq_one_letter_code
_entity_poly.pdbx_strand_id
1 'polypeptide(L)'
;MSQLSTRKKEIAGDQSDERCPICLDKFKNKRQLNCKHEFCKDCLKQAEKANGPICPICRVVFGKIVGDQPDGRMSHQILTIPLPGYSDCGTIMISYEIPSGTQTEKHPNPGQRYFGIRRQAYLPDNKEGNEVLRLLKKAFGQKLIFTIGTSRTTGMDGQVTWNDIHHKTSTSGGPDCFGYPDPEYLSRVKEELKAKGIE
;
A
#
# COMPACT_ATOMS: atom_id res chain seq x y z
N MET A 1 -51.14 -31.64 45.00
CA MET A 1 -50.53 -30.29 45.02
C MET A 1 -49.04 -30.44 44.79
N SER A 2 -48.49 -29.58 43.93
CA SER A 2 -47.08 -29.17 43.70
C SER A 2 -45.98 -30.23 43.77
N GLN A 3 -45.27 -30.53 42.65
CA GLN A 3 -44.05 -29.83 42.18
C GLN A 3 -42.90 -29.94 43.21
N LEU A 4 -41.64 -30.22 42.86
CA LEU A 4 -40.84 -29.67 41.78
C LEU A 4 -39.84 -30.69 41.23
N SER A 5 -39.85 -30.84 39.90
CA SER A 5 -38.71 -31.33 39.12
C SER A 5 -37.66 -30.22 39.03
N THR A 6 -36.49 -30.43 39.62
CA THR A 6 -35.33 -29.55 39.46
C THR A 6 -34.71 -29.78 38.09
N ARG A 7 -35.22 -29.08 37.08
CA ARG A 7 -34.55 -28.92 35.78
C ARG A 7 -33.26 -28.13 36.01
N LYS A 8 -32.11 -28.81 35.88
CA LYS A 8 -30.82 -28.14 35.64
C LYS A 8 -30.96 -27.34 34.35
N LYS A 9 -30.97 -26.01 34.48
CA LYS A 9 -30.94 -25.07 33.37
C LYS A 9 -29.49 -25.06 32.87
N GLU A 10 -29.21 -25.84 31.83
CA GLU A 10 -27.98 -25.69 31.07
C GLU A 10 -27.98 -24.28 30.48
N ILE A 11 -27.04 -23.47 30.94
CA ILE A 11 -26.75 -22.19 30.32
C ILE A 11 -26.10 -22.55 28.99
N ALA A 12 -26.87 -22.43 27.91
CA ALA A 12 -26.35 -22.49 26.56
C ALA A 12 -25.32 -21.36 26.42
N GLY A 13 -24.05 -21.72 26.58
CA GLY A 13 -22.93 -20.85 26.19
C GLY A 13 -23.11 -20.54 24.71
N ASP A 14 -23.20 -19.25 24.41
CA ASP A 14 -23.33 -18.72 23.06
C ASP A 14 -22.16 -19.25 22.21
N GLN A 15 -22.45 -20.18 21.28
CA GLN A 15 -21.46 -20.80 20.38
C GLN A 15 -21.06 -19.86 19.22
N SER A 16 -21.07 -18.55 19.46
CA SER A 16 -20.75 -17.54 18.46
C SER A 16 -19.24 -17.40 18.21
N ASP A 17 -18.40 -17.85 19.15
CA ASP A 17 -16.93 -17.74 19.08
C ASP A 17 -16.20 -18.91 18.35
N GLU A 18 -16.90 -19.97 17.93
CA GLU A 18 -16.26 -21.15 17.31
C GLU A 18 -16.43 -21.25 15.78
N ARG A 19 -16.99 -20.22 15.13
CA ARG A 19 -17.29 -20.24 13.70
C ARG A 19 -16.39 -19.29 12.90
N CYS A 20 -15.97 -19.75 11.73
CA CYS A 20 -15.23 -18.96 10.78
C CYS A 20 -16.13 -17.89 10.15
N PRO A 21 -15.75 -16.60 10.17
CA PRO A 21 -16.57 -15.51 9.65
C PRO A 21 -16.68 -15.50 8.12
N ILE A 22 -15.88 -16.31 7.41
CA ILE A 22 -15.90 -16.39 5.94
C ILE A 22 -16.85 -17.49 5.46
N CYS A 23 -16.74 -18.70 6.01
CA CYS A 23 -17.57 -19.85 5.59
C CYS A 23 -18.75 -20.13 6.52
N LEU A 24 -18.84 -19.43 7.66
CA LEU A 24 -19.89 -19.56 8.68
C LEU A 24 -19.99 -20.95 9.34
N ASP A 25 -19.00 -21.82 9.10
CA ASP A 25 -18.85 -23.15 9.69
C ASP A 25 -17.81 -23.17 10.82
N LYS A 26 -17.74 -24.29 11.56
CA LYS A 26 -16.65 -24.55 12.52
C LYS A 26 -15.28 -24.37 11.87
N PHE A 27 -14.32 -23.84 12.64
CA PHE A 27 -12.97 -23.63 12.15
C PHE A 27 -12.29 -24.93 11.68
N LYS A 28 -11.80 -24.92 10.43
CA LYS A 28 -10.94 -25.95 9.85
C LYS A 28 -9.52 -25.39 9.76
N ASN A 29 -8.55 -26.02 10.43
CA ASN A 29 -7.17 -25.56 10.51
C ASN A 29 -7.08 -24.07 10.90
N LYS A 30 -7.54 -23.74 12.10
CA LYS A 30 -7.68 -22.35 12.58
C LYS A 30 -6.37 -21.57 12.44
N ARG A 31 -6.46 -20.36 11.89
CA ARG A 31 -5.37 -19.40 11.81
C ARG A 31 -5.82 -18.09 12.45
N GLN A 32 -5.01 -17.57 13.36
CA GLN A 32 -5.21 -16.27 13.99
C GLN A 32 -4.22 -15.26 13.38
N LEU A 33 -4.72 -14.09 13.02
CA LEU A 33 -3.92 -12.97 12.53
C LEU A 33 -3.36 -12.12 13.68
N ASN A 34 -2.43 -11.21 13.38
CA ASN A 34 -1.89 -10.26 14.37
C ASN A 34 -2.98 -9.35 14.97
N CYS A 35 -4.02 -9.02 14.19
CA CYS A 35 -5.21 -8.29 14.64
C CYS A 35 -6.20 -9.16 15.45
N LYS A 36 -5.78 -10.37 15.85
CA LYS A 36 -6.51 -11.34 16.68
C LYS A 36 -7.73 -12.01 16.08
N HIS A 37 -8.20 -11.57 14.92
CA HIS A 37 -9.25 -12.26 14.16
C HIS A 37 -8.81 -13.64 13.68
N GLU A 38 -9.75 -14.59 13.69
CA GLU A 38 -9.51 -16.01 13.39
C GLU A 38 -10.29 -16.45 12.14
N PHE A 39 -9.68 -17.32 11.34
CA PHE A 39 -10.24 -17.84 10.09
C PHE A 39 -9.85 -19.31 9.89
N CYS A 40 -10.62 -20.04 9.08
CA CYS A 40 -10.11 -21.29 8.48
C CYS A 40 -8.90 -20.97 7.59
N LYS A 41 -7.85 -21.80 7.62
CA LYS A 41 -6.64 -21.60 6.79
C LYS A 41 -6.97 -21.39 5.31
N ASP A 42 -7.87 -22.21 4.74
CA ASP A 42 -8.22 -22.13 3.32
C ASP A 42 -9.11 -20.92 3.01
N CYS A 43 -10.02 -20.54 3.90
CA CYS A 43 -10.81 -19.32 3.76
C CYS A 43 -9.92 -18.08 3.76
N LEU A 44 -8.95 -18.01 4.68
CA LEU A 44 -7.98 -16.92 4.72
C LEU A 44 -7.13 -16.87 3.45
N LYS A 45 -6.67 -18.03 2.95
CA LYS A 45 -5.88 -18.12 1.71
C LYS A 45 -6.67 -17.66 0.47
N GLN A 46 -7.95 -18.02 0.39
CA GLN A 46 -8.84 -17.56 -0.68
C GLN A 46 -9.09 -16.05 -0.59
N ALA A 47 -9.36 -15.54 0.61
CA ALA A 47 -9.51 -14.11 0.85
C ALA A 47 -8.22 -13.33 0.49
N GLU A 48 -7.05 -13.88 0.83
CA GLU A 48 -5.75 -13.31 0.47
C GLU A 48 -5.53 -13.28 -1.04
N LYS A 49 -5.92 -14.35 -1.75
CA LYS A 49 -5.83 -14.39 -3.23
C LYS A 49 -6.76 -13.37 -3.88
N ALA A 50 -7.94 -13.14 -3.30
CA ALA A 50 -8.93 -12.23 -3.86
C ALA A 50 -8.63 -10.75 -3.55
N ASN A 51 -8.19 -10.45 -2.32
CA ASN A 51 -8.13 -9.09 -1.79
C ASN A 51 -6.75 -8.68 -1.25
N GLY A 52 -5.73 -9.52 -1.42
CA GLY A 52 -4.42 -9.35 -0.78
C GLY A 52 -4.44 -9.69 0.71
N PRO A 53 -3.30 -9.56 1.41
CA PRO A 53 -3.14 -9.98 2.79
C PRO A 53 -3.76 -8.97 3.78
N ILE A 54 -5.05 -8.71 3.62
CA ILE A 54 -5.86 -7.75 4.36
C ILE A 54 -6.90 -8.55 5.16
N CYS A 55 -6.99 -8.31 6.47
CA CYS A 55 -7.96 -8.98 7.32
C CYS A 55 -9.39 -8.71 6.82
N PRO A 56 -10.20 -9.75 6.53
CA PRO A 56 -11.58 -9.57 6.06
C PRO A 56 -12.52 -8.87 7.04
N ILE A 57 -12.17 -8.82 8.34
CA ILE A 57 -12.98 -8.18 9.38
C ILE A 57 -12.56 -6.72 9.58
N CYS A 58 -11.33 -6.47 10.02
CA CYS A 58 -10.89 -5.14 10.42
C CYS A 58 -10.00 -4.42 9.40
N ARG A 59 -9.75 -5.02 8.24
CA ARG A 59 -8.91 -4.48 7.16
C ARG A 59 -7.43 -4.23 7.53
N VAL A 60 -6.97 -4.70 8.69
CA VAL A 60 -5.55 -4.67 9.05
C VAL A 60 -4.75 -5.58 8.13
N VAL A 61 -3.67 -5.05 7.56
CA VAL A 61 -2.72 -5.78 6.71
C VAL A 61 -1.93 -6.77 7.57
N PHE A 62 -1.88 -8.04 7.17
CA PHE A 62 -1.19 -9.11 7.90
C PHE A 62 -0.05 -9.76 7.12
N GLY A 63 0.21 -9.31 5.90
CA GLY A 63 1.24 -9.83 5.02
C GLY A 63 1.77 -8.75 4.07
N LYS A 64 2.67 -9.13 3.18
CA LYS A 64 3.30 -8.20 2.25
C LYS A 64 2.36 -7.85 1.10
N ILE A 65 1.96 -6.58 1.00
CA ILE A 65 1.22 -6.09 -0.18
C ILE A 65 2.21 -5.95 -1.33
N VAL A 66 1.87 -6.50 -2.49
CA VAL A 66 2.66 -6.34 -3.71
C VAL A 66 1.75 -5.78 -4.78
N GLY A 67 2.09 -4.61 -5.32
CA GLY A 67 1.32 -3.99 -6.38
C GLY A 67 1.65 -4.54 -7.77
N ASP A 68 1.20 -3.81 -8.78
CA ASP A 68 1.27 -4.15 -10.19
C ASP A 68 2.20 -3.20 -10.97
N GLN A 69 3.04 -2.41 -10.29
CA GLN A 69 4.06 -1.61 -10.94
C GLN A 69 4.91 -2.48 -11.90
N PRO A 70 5.10 -2.06 -13.16
CA PRO A 70 5.99 -2.77 -14.06
C PRO A 70 7.46 -2.79 -13.58
N ASP A 71 8.27 -3.63 -14.22
CA ASP A 71 9.70 -3.63 -13.97
C ASP A 71 10.35 -2.32 -14.43
N GLY A 72 11.36 -1.88 -13.68
CA GLY A 72 12.01 -0.60 -13.88
C GLY A 72 13.10 -0.36 -12.85
N ARG A 73 13.68 0.83 -12.88
CA ARG A 73 14.79 1.23 -12.02
C ARG A 73 14.39 2.45 -11.17
N MET A 74 14.77 2.39 -9.90
CA MET A 74 14.78 3.53 -8.99
C MET A 74 16.24 3.80 -8.61
N SER A 75 16.65 5.06 -8.67
CA SER A 75 17.98 5.52 -8.26
C SER A 75 17.87 6.88 -7.58
N HIS A 76 18.93 7.34 -6.92
CA HIS A 76 18.96 8.66 -6.30
C HIS A 76 20.37 9.24 -6.34
N GLN A 77 20.45 10.56 -6.27
CA GLN A 77 21.68 11.31 -6.07
C GLN A 77 21.43 12.48 -5.11
N ILE A 78 22.49 12.97 -4.47
CA ILE A 78 22.45 14.12 -3.59
C ILE A 78 22.88 15.36 -4.36
N LEU A 79 22.09 16.42 -4.25
CA LEU A 79 22.38 17.76 -4.76
C LEU A 79 22.71 18.66 -3.57
N THR A 80 23.66 19.57 -3.73
CA THR A 80 24.04 20.53 -2.68
C THR A 80 23.05 21.67 -2.52
N ILE A 81 22.16 21.88 -3.50
CA ILE A 81 21.16 22.96 -3.48
C ILE A 81 20.03 22.58 -2.52
N PRO A 82 19.68 23.45 -1.55
CA PRO A 82 18.59 23.21 -0.62
C PRO A 82 17.21 23.38 -1.28
N LEU A 83 16.22 22.68 -0.75
CA LEU A 83 14.81 22.91 -1.10
C LEU A 83 14.26 24.11 -0.32
N PRO A 84 13.30 24.87 -0.88
CA PRO A 84 12.55 25.86 -0.13
C PRO A 84 11.94 25.26 1.15
N GLY A 85 12.25 25.85 2.31
CA GLY A 85 11.85 25.34 3.63
C GLY A 85 12.90 24.46 4.34
N TYR A 86 14.01 24.12 3.68
CA TYR A 86 15.06 23.24 4.20
C TYR A 86 16.46 23.80 3.89
N SER A 87 16.78 24.98 4.43
CA SER A 87 18.00 25.72 4.10
C SER A 87 19.30 25.14 4.66
N ASP A 88 19.20 24.18 5.59
CA ASP A 88 20.31 23.58 6.34
C ASP A 88 20.77 22.23 5.77
N CYS A 89 20.14 21.72 4.71
CA CYS A 89 20.50 20.46 4.09
C CYS A 89 20.43 20.50 2.55
N GLY A 90 21.02 19.51 1.89
CA GLY A 90 20.92 19.34 0.45
C GLY A 90 19.56 18.81 -0.01
N THR A 91 19.51 18.35 -1.26
CA THR A 91 18.32 17.71 -1.86
C THR A 91 18.65 16.30 -2.33
N ILE A 92 17.84 15.33 -1.94
CA ILE A 92 17.81 14.00 -2.54
C ILE A 92 16.97 14.08 -3.82
N MET A 93 17.58 13.88 -4.98
CA MET A 93 16.87 13.73 -6.25
C MET A 93 16.72 12.24 -6.58
N ILE A 94 15.48 11.77 -6.60
CA ILE A 94 15.11 10.39 -6.95
C ILE A 94 14.76 10.35 -8.44
N SER A 95 15.32 9.37 -9.16
CA SER A 95 15.02 9.11 -10.56
C SER A 95 14.37 7.74 -10.72
N TYR A 96 13.18 7.75 -11.33
CA TYR A 96 12.44 6.55 -11.73
C TYR A 96 12.48 6.39 -13.24
N GLU A 97 12.72 5.17 -13.69
CA GLU A 97 12.66 4.79 -15.09
C GLU A 97 11.92 3.47 -15.22
N ILE A 98 10.78 3.49 -15.89
CA ILE A 98 10.01 2.29 -16.25
C ILE A 98 9.97 2.26 -17.77
N PRO A 99 10.58 1.26 -18.44
CA PRO A 99 10.48 1.11 -19.90
C PRO A 99 9.06 0.74 -20.34
N SER A 100 8.73 1.03 -21.59
CA SER A 100 7.51 0.51 -22.21
C SER A 100 7.56 -1.01 -22.32
N GLY A 101 6.40 -1.66 -22.26
CA GLY A 101 6.34 -3.12 -22.29
C GLY A 101 4.96 -3.66 -22.62
N THR A 102 4.73 -4.90 -22.21
CA THR A 102 3.46 -5.62 -22.40
C THR A 102 2.81 -5.89 -21.04
N GLN A 103 1.50 -5.70 -20.98
CA GLN A 103 0.71 -5.89 -19.78
C GLN A 103 0.64 -7.38 -19.39
N THR A 104 0.86 -7.67 -18.12
CA THR A 104 0.73 -9.01 -17.52
C THR A 104 -0.70 -9.26 -17.05
N GLU A 105 -0.99 -10.48 -16.58
CA GLU A 105 -2.26 -10.86 -15.94
C GLU A 105 -2.65 -10.01 -14.72
N LYS A 106 -1.70 -9.22 -14.16
CA LYS A 106 -1.97 -8.31 -13.05
C LYS A 106 -2.51 -6.95 -13.47
N HIS A 107 -2.44 -6.62 -14.77
CA HIS A 107 -2.81 -5.31 -15.30
C HIS A 107 -4.20 -5.35 -15.96
N PRO A 108 -4.81 -4.18 -16.22
CA PRO A 108 -6.18 -4.10 -16.74
C PRO A 108 -6.40 -4.79 -18.09
N ASN A 109 -5.39 -4.80 -18.98
CA ASN A 109 -5.51 -5.34 -20.33
C ASN A 109 -4.32 -6.28 -20.66
N PRO A 110 -4.30 -7.53 -20.14
CA PRO A 110 -3.21 -8.47 -20.38
C PRO A 110 -2.90 -8.67 -21.88
N GLY A 111 -1.61 -8.72 -22.22
CA GLY A 111 -1.13 -8.85 -23.60
C GLY A 111 -1.09 -7.54 -24.40
N GLN A 112 -1.75 -6.46 -23.97
CA GLN A 112 -1.65 -5.17 -24.63
C GLN A 112 -0.37 -4.42 -24.25
N ARG A 113 0.08 -3.49 -25.11
CA ARG A 113 1.22 -2.64 -24.79
C ARG A 113 0.87 -1.61 -23.72
N TYR A 114 1.89 -1.17 -22.99
CA TYR A 114 1.86 0.04 -22.20
C TYR A 114 3.10 0.90 -22.50
N PHE A 115 2.99 2.20 -22.24
CA PHE A 115 4.07 3.16 -22.42
C PHE A 115 4.73 3.48 -21.09
N GLY A 116 6.06 3.37 -21.08
CA GLY A 116 6.90 3.64 -19.94
C GLY A 116 7.02 5.13 -19.60
N ILE A 117 7.74 5.44 -18.53
CA ILE A 117 7.94 6.79 -18.03
C ILE A 117 9.36 7.00 -17.52
N ARG A 118 9.78 8.27 -17.50
CA ARG A 118 10.90 8.76 -16.70
C ARG A 118 10.39 9.89 -15.83
N ARG A 119 10.64 9.82 -14.51
CA ARG A 119 10.16 10.82 -13.54
C ARG A 119 11.26 11.13 -12.53
N GLN A 120 11.25 12.36 -12.06
CA GLN A 120 12.09 12.82 -10.96
C GLN A 120 11.21 13.23 -9.78
N ALA A 121 11.73 13.03 -8.57
CA ALA A 121 11.13 13.50 -7.34
C ALA A 121 12.20 14.00 -6.36
N TYR A 122 11.81 14.87 -5.43
CA TYR A 122 12.74 15.57 -4.54
C TYR A 122 12.35 15.42 -3.06
N LEU A 123 13.34 15.13 -2.23
CA LEU A 123 13.25 15.14 -0.77
C LEU A 123 14.39 15.99 -0.19
N PRO A 124 14.23 16.59 0.99
CA PRO A 124 15.37 17.21 1.68
C PRO A 124 16.36 16.13 2.13
N ASP A 125 17.66 16.41 2.03
CA ASP A 125 18.72 15.50 2.49
C ASP A 125 18.98 15.66 4.00
N ASN A 126 17.93 15.42 4.78
CA ASN A 126 17.99 15.41 6.24
C ASN A 126 17.50 14.06 6.79
N LYS A 127 17.41 13.92 8.11
CA LYS A 127 17.00 12.68 8.77
C LYS A 127 15.64 12.19 8.30
N GLU A 128 14.65 13.07 8.21
CA GLU A 128 13.28 12.72 7.84
C GLU A 128 13.14 12.40 6.35
N GLY A 129 13.79 13.19 5.48
CA GLY A 129 13.81 12.90 4.05
C GLY A 129 14.51 11.59 3.70
N ASN A 130 15.59 11.23 4.42
CA ASN A 130 16.25 9.93 4.27
C ASN A 130 15.38 8.76 4.77
N GLU A 131 14.57 8.97 5.82
CA GLU A 131 13.56 8.00 6.25
C GLU A 131 12.52 7.76 5.14
N VAL A 132 11.97 8.83 4.57
CA VAL A 132 11.03 8.75 3.44
C VAL A 132 11.67 8.05 2.24
N LEU A 133 12.92 8.37 1.90
CA LEU A 133 13.65 7.68 0.83
C LEU A 133 13.73 6.16 1.05
N ARG A 134 14.03 5.72 2.28
CA ARG A 134 14.07 4.29 2.64
C ARG A 134 12.70 3.63 2.42
N LEU A 135 11.64 4.29 2.87
CA LEU A 135 10.27 3.80 2.70
C LEU A 135 9.86 3.74 1.22
N LEU A 136 10.20 4.76 0.42
CA LEU A 136 9.96 4.77 -1.02
C LEU A 136 10.73 3.66 -1.74
N LYS A 137 11.98 3.39 -1.36
CA LYS A 137 12.75 2.24 -1.88
C LYS A 137 12.05 0.92 -1.55
N LYS A 138 11.54 0.77 -0.33
CA LYS A 138 10.75 -0.41 0.08
C LYS A 138 9.47 -0.52 -0.75
N ALA A 139 8.70 0.56 -0.89
CA ALA A 139 7.47 0.60 -1.69
C ALA A 139 7.73 0.28 -3.18
N PHE A 140 8.81 0.81 -3.77
CA PHE A 140 9.21 0.50 -5.15
C PHE A 140 9.56 -0.99 -5.31
N GLY A 141 10.31 -1.55 -4.36
CA GLY A 141 10.61 -3.00 -4.32
C GLY A 141 9.37 -3.87 -4.10
N GLN A 142 8.28 -3.30 -3.59
CA GLN A 142 6.97 -3.95 -3.46
C GLN A 142 6.01 -3.61 -4.60
N LYS A 143 6.48 -2.94 -5.66
CA LYS A 143 5.68 -2.60 -6.84
C LYS A 143 4.50 -1.67 -6.54
N LEU A 144 4.66 -0.74 -5.58
CA LEU A 144 3.58 0.13 -5.08
C LEU A 144 3.67 1.59 -5.54
N ILE A 145 4.76 2.03 -6.19
CA ILE A 145 4.93 3.45 -6.55
C ILE A 145 4.13 3.81 -7.81
N PHE A 146 4.10 2.91 -8.79
CA PHE A 146 3.32 3.10 -10.01
C PHE A 146 2.34 1.95 -10.25
N THR A 147 1.46 2.15 -11.22
CA THR A 147 0.51 1.17 -11.75
C THR A 147 0.33 1.43 -13.25
N ILE A 148 -0.37 0.54 -13.95
CA ILE A 148 -0.82 0.79 -15.33
C ILE A 148 -2.28 1.18 -15.30
N GLY A 149 -2.59 2.32 -15.91
CA GLY A 149 -3.98 2.76 -16.03
C GLY A 149 -4.14 3.84 -17.09
N THR A 150 -5.26 4.53 -16.98
CA THR A 150 -5.57 5.71 -17.78
C THR A 150 -4.81 6.91 -17.21
N SER A 151 -4.04 7.58 -18.05
CA SER A 151 -3.44 8.87 -17.69
C SER A 151 -4.53 9.88 -17.36
N ARG A 152 -4.54 10.42 -16.14
CA ARG A 152 -5.53 11.42 -15.72
C ARG A 152 -5.42 12.73 -16.50
N THR A 153 -4.23 13.09 -16.98
CA THR A 153 -3.99 14.36 -17.68
C THR A 153 -4.28 14.27 -19.18
N THR A 154 -4.05 13.11 -19.80
CA THR A 154 -4.19 12.94 -21.26
C THR A 154 -5.36 12.05 -21.66
N GLY A 155 -5.98 11.32 -20.73
CA GLY A 155 -7.05 10.35 -20.99
C GLY A 155 -6.58 9.09 -21.72
N MET A 156 -5.26 8.94 -21.95
CA MET A 156 -4.72 7.79 -22.69
C MET A 156 -4.58 6.58 -21.79
N ASP A 157 -5.13 5.44 -22.23
CA ASP A 157 -4.92 4.13 -21.62
C ASP A 157 -3.52 3.57 -21.88
N GLY A 158 -3.16 2.54 -21.11
CA GLY A 158 -1.88 1.86 -21.23
C GLY A 158 -0.70 2.75 -20.82
N GLN A 159 -0.89 3.61 -19.83
CA GLN A 159 0.16 4.50 -19.32
C GLN A 159 0.59 4.07 -17.91
N VAL A 160 1.89 4.17 -17.65
CA VAL A 160 2.40 4.05 -16.28
C VAL A 160 2.09 5.34 -15.52
N THR A 161 1.38 5.22 -14.39
CA THR A 161 0.89 6.34 -13.58
C THR A 161 1.23 6.16 -12.10
N TRP A 162 1.25 7.24 -11.31
CA TRP A 162 1.46 7.16 -9.86
C TRP A 162 0.34 6.36 -9.18
N ASN A 163 0.67 5.61 -8.13
CA ASN A 163 -0.25 4.72 -7.41
C ASN A 163 -0.52 5.23 -5.97
N ASP A 164 -1.10 6.43 -5.88
CA ASP A 164 -1.52 7.10 -4.63
C ASP A 164 -0.43 7.33 -3.57
N ILE A 165 0.84 7.33 -3.96
CA ILE A 165 1.95 7.78 -3.12
C ILE A 165 2.50 9.06 -3.76
N HIS A 166 2.23 10.20 -3.14
CA HIS A 166 2.55 11.49 -3.72
C HIS A 166 4.05 11.78 -3.67
N HIS A 167 4.54 12.30 -4.79
CA HIS A 167 5.93 12.69 -4.96
C HIS A 167 6.00 14.19 -5.25
N LYS A 168 7.03 14.85 -4.71
CA LYS A 168 7.35 16.22 -5.10
C LYS A 168 8.15 16.21 -6.38
N THR A 169 7.50 16.50 -7.50
CA THR A 169 8.10 16.50 -8.85
C THR A 169 8.63 17.88 -9.26
N SER A 170 8.47 18.89 -8.41
CA SER A 170 9.06 20.22 -8.58
C SER A 170 9.85 20.59 -7.32
N THR A 171 10.90 21.40 -7.46
CA THR A 171 11.63 21.98 -6.33
C THR A 171 11.02 23.32 -5.88
N SER A 172 10.02 23.85 -6.60
CA SER A 172 9.40 25.15 -6.35
C SER A 172 7.88 25.14 -6.66
N GLY A 173 7.20 26.26 -6.38
CA GLY A 173 5.77 26.44 -6.70
C GLY A 173 4.80 25.86 -5.65
N GLY A 174 5.32 25.38 -4.52
CA GLY A 174 4.49 24.89 -3.41
C GLY A 174 3.63 23.67 -3.75
N PRO A 175 2.66 23.33 -2.89
CA PRO A 175 1.82 22.13 -3.04
C PRO A 175 1.09 22.04 -4.37
N ASP A 176 0.57 23.16 -4.88
CA ASP A 176 -0.22 23.23 -6.12
C ASP A 176 0.56 22.82 -7.37
N CYS A 177 1.89 23.03 -7.34
CA CYS A 177 2.80 22.62 -8.40
C CYS A 177 3.54 21.31 -8.09
N PHE A 178 3.04 20.54 -7.11
CA PHE A 178 3.71 19.33 -6.60
C PHE A 178 5.17 19.62 -6.18
N GLY A 179 5.42 20.80 -5.61
CA GLY A 179 6.74 21.26 -5.24
C GLY A 179 6.84 21.82 -3.83
N TYR A 180 7.92 22.55 -3.58
CA TYR A 180 8.27 23.12 -2.29
C TYR A 180 8.10 24.66 -2.30
N PRO A 181 7.93 25.32 -1.15
CA PRO A 181 7.83 24.74 0.20
C PRO A 181 6.51 24.00 0.42
N ASP A 182 6.55 22.92 1.18
CA ASP A 182 5.37 22.19 1.67
C ASP A 182 5.73 21.52 3.00
N PRO A 183 5.44 22.17 4.15
CA PRO A 183 5.85 21.68 5.46
C PRO A 183 5.15 20.38 5.88
N GLU A 184 4.01 20.05 5.28
CA GLU A 184 3.22 18.86 5.63
C GLU A 184 3.50 17.65 4.72
N TYR A 185 4.36 17.81 3.71
CA TYR A 185 4.58 16.76 2.73
C TYR A 185 5.16 15.49 3.34
N LEU A 186 6.20 15.59 4.17
CA LEU A 186 6.92 14.42 4.69
C LEU A 186 6.04 13.60 5.65
N SER A 187 5.19 14.24 6.45
CA SER A 187 4.21 13.52 7.28
C SER A 187 3.15 12.85 6.41
N ARG A 188 2.56 13.58 5.46
CA ARG A 188 1.51 13.06 4.56
C ARG A 188 1.98 11.85 3.74
N VAL A 189 3.18 11.91 3.14
CA VAL A 189 3.70 10.77 2.36
C VAL A 189 3.99 9.55 3.23
N LYS A 190 4.41 9.74 4.50
CA LYS A 190 4.57 8.63 5.46
C LYS A 190 3.24 7.97 5.78
N GLU A 191 2.16 8.73 5.92
CA GLU A 191 0.81 8.21 6.13
C GLU A 191 0.32 7.41 4.90
N GLU A 192 0.55 7.91 3.69
CA GLU A 192 0.23 7.21 2.44
C GLU A 192 1.00 5.88 2.31
N LEU A 193 2.30 5.90 2.62
CA LEU A 193 3.15 4.71 2.65
C LEU A 193 2.65 3.69 3.67
N LYS A 194 2.33 4.15 4.89
CA LYS A 194 1.76 3.32 5.94
C LYS A 194 0.42 2.70 5.53
N ALA A 195 -0.45 3.46 4.87
CA ALA A 195 -1.72 2.95 4.34
C ALA A 195 -1.53 1.85 3.28
N LYS A 196 -0.40 1.86 2.56
CA LYS A 196 0.01 0.80 1.62
C LYS A 196 0.84 -0.32 2.30
N GLY A 197 0.92 -0.34 3.63
CA GLY A 197 1.62 -1.37 4.41
C GLY A 197 3.15 -1.19 4.49
N ILE A 198 3.65 0.03 4.30
CA ILE A 198 5.08 0.35 4.27
C ILE A 198 5.47 1.17 5.50
N GLU A 199 6.18 0.51 6.44
CA GLU A 199 6.76 1.08 7.67
C GLU A 199 8.26 0.72 7.80
#